data_AF-A0A5D4IKV9-F1
#
_entry.id   AF-A0A5D4IKV9-F1
#
_cell.length_a   1.000
_cell.length_b   1.000
_cell.length_c   1.000
_cell.angle_alpha   90.00
_cell.angle_beta   90.00
_cell.angle_gamma   90.00
#
_symmetry.space_group_name_H-M   'P 1'
#
loop_
_entity.id
_entity.type
_entity.pdbx_description
1 polymer ?
#
loop_
_entity_poly.entity_id
_entity_poly.type
_entity_poly.pdbx_seq_one_letter_code
_entity_poly.pdbx_strand_id
1 'polypeptide(L)'
;MTGDGVGRDAAGEALAEAARERLRSGAAPAAVCGELAARAGSWWDAALAVGRARGISGPELRRRLHADPEKVRREFRTGEEALYGAFLAGLGVFDVPARLDERELMVAEHLRTAIRAMGGVASGRALGLSRGLVTGELAGVFRSLARTGPRAGRGRPGEFWEALVTAGELLDPADGDDRGTVAQALDVCRRRLTDSIGPGEPERA
;
A
#
# COMPACT_ATOMS: atom_id res chain seq x y z
N MET A 1 -6.94 -14.63 41.11
CA MET A 1 -6.94 -13.36 40.35
C MET A 1 -6.60 -13.69 38.91
N THR A 2 -7.54 -14.30 38.18
CA THR A 2 -7.27 -14.96 36.87
C THR A 2 -8.47 -14.93 35.91
N GLY A 3 -9.60 -14.32 36.29
CA GLY A 3 -10.82 -14.30 35.47
C GLY A 3 -10.86 -13.23 34.38
N ASP A 4 -10.10 -12.15 34.54
CA ASP A 4 -10.21 -10.96 33.68
C ASP A 4 -9.49 -11.13 32.32
N GLY A 5 -8.43 -11.95 32.27
CA GLY A 5 -7.70 -12.26 31.04
C GLY A 5 -8.47 -13.17 30.09
N VAL A 6 -9.11 -14.23 30.62
CA VAL A 6 -9.84 -15.22 29.82
C VAL A 6 -11.08 -14.60 29.16
N GLY A 7 -11.81 -13.73 29.88
CA GLY A 7 -12.96 -13.01 29.32
C GLY A 7 -12.59 -12.02 28.22
N ARG A 8 -11.45 -11.32 28.38
CA ARG A 8 -10.96 -10.35 27.40
C ARG A 8 -10.42 -11.01 26.13
N ASP A 9 -9.78 -12.17 26.27
CA ASP A 9 -9.33 -12.97 25.13
C ASP A 9 -10.50 -13.57 24.34
N ALA A 10 -11.54 -14.07 25.03
CA ALA A 10 -12.75 -14.58 24.38
C ALA A 10 -13.55 -13.49 23.64
N ALA A 11 -13.71 -12.31 24.25
CA ALA A 11 -14.33 -11.15 23.60
C ALA A 11 -13.53 -10.67 22.39
N GLY A 12 -12.20 -10.69 22.48
CA GLY A 12 -11.30 -10.37 21.38
C GLY A 12 -11.38 -11.36 20.21
N GLU A 13 -11.50 -12.67 20.49
CA GLU A 13 -11.67 -13.68 19.43
C GLU A 13 -13.05 -13.57 18.77
N ALA A 14 -14.12 -13.31 19.53
CA ALA A 14 -15.45 -13.08 18.96
C ALA A 14 -15.49 -11.87 18.01
N LEU A 15 -14.78 -10.79 18.36
CA LEU A 15 -14.62 -9.63 17.46
C LEU A 15 -13.80 -9.97 16.21
N ALA A 16 -12.73 -10.75 16.35
CA ALA A 16 -11.92 -11.18 15.21
C ALA A 16 -12.73 -12.08 14.26
N GLU A 17 -13.57 -12.97 14.77
CA GLU A 17 -14.41 -13.83 13.93
C GLU A 17 -15.49 -13.01 13.18
N ALA A 18 -16.12 -12.05 13.87
CA ALA A 18 -17.02 -11.10 13.22
C ALA A 18 -16.31 -10.29 12.12
N ALA A 19 -15.07 -9.87 12.37
CA ALA A 19 -14.25 -9.20 11.35
C ALA A 19 -13.96 -10.11 10.15
N ARG A 20 -13.57 -11.38 10.39
CA ARG A 20 -13.31 -12.37 9.33
C ARG A 20 -14.54 -12.56 8.44
N GLU A 21 -15.73 -12.69 9.02
CA GLU A 21 -16.99 -12.82 8.27
C GLU A 21 -17.24 -11.63 7.33
N ARG A 22 -17.09 -10.40 7.86
CA ARG A 22 -17.28 -9.18 7.07
C ARG A 22 -16.23 -9.04 5.97
N LEU A 23 -14.98 -9.37 6.25
CA LEU A 23 -13.92 -9.36 5.25
C LEU A 23 -14.15 -10.43 4.16
N ARG A 24 -14.60 -11.63 4.53
CA ARG A 24 -14.94 -12.71 3.58
C ARG A 24 -16.10 -12.34 2.67
N SER A 25 -17.05 -11.52 3.15
CA SER A 25 -18.12 -10.94 2.33
C SER A 25 -17.69 -9.73 1.48
N GLY A 26 -16.39 -9.41 1.43
CA GLY A 26 -15.83 -8.37 0.57
C GLY A 26 -15.84 -6.97 1.17
N ALA A 27 -16.19 -6.80 2.46
CA ALA A 27 -16.13 -5.50 3.10
C ALA A 27 -14.67 -5.01 3.22
N ALA A 28 -14.45 -3.71 2.99
CA ALA A 28 -13.13 -3.12 3.16
C ALA A 28 -12.72 -3.12 4.64
N PRO A 29 -11.44 -3.42 4.98
CA PRO A 29 -10.97 -3.45 6.37
C PRO A 29 -11.26 -2.17 7.17
N ALA A 30 -11.19 -1.00 6.53
CA ALA A 30 -11.54 0.28 7.13
C ALA A 30 -13.01 0.33 7.59
N ALA A 31 -13.93 -0.11 6.73
CA ALA A 31 -15.35 -0.13 7.02
C ALA A 31 -15.66 -1.11 8.17
N VAL A 32 -15.08 -2.31 8.12
CA VAL A 32 -15.23 -3.31 9.19
C VAL A 32 -14.70 -2.78 10.53
N CYS A 33 -13.56 -2.07 10.52
CA CYS A 33 -13.00 -1.47 11.72
C CYS A 33 -13.95 -0.43 12.34
N GLY A 34 -14.53 0.45 11.51
CA GLY A 34 -15.50 1.44 11.97
C GLY A 34 -16.79 0.82 12.52
N GLU A 35 -17.35 -0.17 11.81
CA GLU A 35 -18.53 -0.92 12.25
C GLU A 35 -18.29 -1.60 13.62
N LEU A 36 -17.15 -2.25 13.78
CA LEU A 36 -16.81 -2.95 15.02
C LEU A 36 -16.53 -1.97 16.16
N ALA A 37 -15.87 -0.85 15.90
CA ALA A 37 -15.62 0.20 16.90
C ALA A 37 -16.94 0.79 17.41
N ALA A 38 -17.90 1.04 16.51
CA ALA A 38 -19.21 1.56 16.87
C ALA A 38 -20.02 0.54 17.70
N ARG A 39 -19.95 -0.74 17.33
CA ARG A 39 -20.69 -1.82 18.01
C ARG A 39 -20.11 -2.19 19.38
N ALA A 40 -18.78 -2.25 19.50
CA ALA A 40 -18.11 -2.69 20.71
C ALA A 40 -17.77 -1.55 21.68
N GLY A 41 -17.81 -0.29 21.22
CA GLY A 41 -17.38 0.87 21.99
C GLY A 41 -15.87 0.96 22.23
N SER A 42 -15.09 0.03 21.65
CA SER A 42 -13.63 -0.03 21.76
C SER A 42 -12.98 0.01 20.38
N TRP A 43 -12.33 1.14 20.12
CA TRP A 43 -11.72 1.45 18.83
C TRP A 43 -10.45 0.64 18.63
N TRP A 44 -9.65 0.55 19.69
CA TRP A 44 -8.43 -0.22 19.71
C TRP A 44 -8.68 -1.72 19.51
N ASP A 45 -9.68 -2.27 20.20
CA ASP A 45 -10.01 -3.69 20.06
C ASP A 45 -10.59 -4.01 18.67
N ALA A 46 -11.34 -3.08 18.06
CA ALA A 46 -11.79 -3.20 16.68
C ALA A 46 -10.61 -3.23 15.69
N ALA A 47 -9.62 -2.35 15.86
CA ALA A 47 -8.42 -2.34 15.01
C ALA A 47 -7.60 -3.64 15.17
N LEU A 48 -7.42 -4.12 16.40
CA LEU A 48 -6.75 -5.40 16.66
C LEU A 48 -7.52 -6.58 16.06
N ALA A 49 -8.85 -6.60 16.17
CA ALA A 49 -9.70 -7.65 15.63
C ALA A 49 -9.60 -7.72 14.10
N VAL A 50 -9.71 -6.58 13.41
CA VAL A 50 -9.55 -6.51 11.94
C VAL A 50 -8.14 -6.94 11.53
N GLY A 51 -7.11 -6.45 12.21
CA GLY A 51 -5.73 -6.84 11.94
C GLY A 51 -5.49 -8.35 12.09
N ARG A 52 -6.01 -8.96 13.16
CA ARG A 52 -5.93 -10.41 13.38
C ARG A 52 -6.72 -11.19 12.34
N ALA A 53 -7.89 -10.71 11.95
CA ALA A 53 -8.70 -11.31 10.90
C ALA A 53 -7.99 -11.30 9.54
N ARG A 54 -7.09 -10.33 9.32
CA ARG A 54 -6.19 -10.27 8.16
C ARG A 54 -4.92 -11.13 8.30
N GLY A 55 -4.73 -11.82 9.43
CA GLY A 55 -3.57 -12.66 9.68
C GLY A 55 -2.34 -11.92 10.18
N ILE A 56 -2.47 -10.64 10.58
CA ILE A 56 -1.35 -9.87 11.12
C ILE A 56 -1.15 -10.24 12.60
N SER A 57 0.10 -10.51 12.99
CA SER A 57 0.42 -10.89 14.37
C SER A 57 0.13 -9.75 15.36
N GLY A 58 -0.27 -10.09 16.58
CA GLY A 58 -0.52 -9.11 17.65
C GLY A 58 0.67 -8.17 17.93
N PRO A 59 1.92 -8.66 18.03
CA PRO A 59 3.09 -7.80 18.19
C PRO A 59 3.28 -6.81 17.03
N GLU A 60 3.06 -7.25 15.78
CA GLU A 60 3.16 -6.38 14.61
C GLU A 60 2.05 -5.30 14.61
N LEU A 61 0.80 -5.68 14.91
CA LEU A 61 -0.29 -4.71 15.01
C LEU A 61 -0.03 -3.64 16.06
N ARG A 62 0.50 -4.02 17.23
CA ARG A 62 0.85 -3.06 18.29
C ARG A 62 1.97 -2.10 17.86
N ARG A 63 2.95 -2.58 17.09
CA ARG A 63 3.98 -1.72 16.50
C ARG A 63 3.36 -0.70 15.54
N ARG A 64 2.47 -1.15 14.65
CA ARG A 64 1.81 -0.29 13.65
C ARG A 64 0.84 0.72 14.25
N LEU A 65 0.13 0.33 15.30
CA LEU A 65 -0.79 1.20 16.03
C LEU A 65 -0.07 2.16 17.00
N HIS A 66 1.26 2.22 16.97
CA HIS A 66 2.08 3.07 17.84
C HIS A 66 1.76 2.93 19.34
N ALA A 67 1.52 1.70 19.80
CA ALA A 67 1.45 1.23 21.19
C ALA A 67 0.59 2.03 22.23
N ASP A 68 -0.02 3.16 21.90
CA ASP A 68 -0.73 4.04 22.82
C ASP A 68 -2.22 4.18 22.43
N PRO A 69 -3.10 3.34 23.02
CA PRO A 69 -4.54 3.41 22.81
C PRO A 69 -5.16 4.75 23.23
N GLU A 70 -4.57 5.43 24.21
CA GLU A 70 -5.12 6.68 24.77
C GLU A 70 -4.82 7.89 23.87
N LYS A 71 -3.81 7.80 23.00
CA LYS A 71 -3.61 8.81 21.93
C LYS A 71 -4.71 8.74 20.90
N VAL A 72 -5.01 7.53 20.42
CA VAL A 72 -6.09 7.30 19.45
C VAL A 72 -7.43 7.78 20.01
N ARG A 73 -7.73 7.48 21.27
CA ARG A 73 -8.97 7.91 21.93
C ARG A 73 -9.08 9.45 22.06
N ARG A 74 -7.96 10.16 22.12
CA ARG A 74 -7.94 11.64 22.19
C ARG A 74 -8.10 12.32 20.83
N GLU A 75 -7.73 11.63 19.75
CA GLU A 75 -7.76 12.20 18.40
C GLU A 75 -9.15 12.16 17.76
N PHE A 76 -10.03 11.28 18.24
CA PHE A 76 -11.32 11.06 17.61
C PHE A 76 -12.47 10.98 18.61
N ARG A 77 -13.69 11.26 18.13
CA ARG A 77 -14.92 11.34 18.92
C ARG A 77 -15.90 10.25 18.55
N THR A 78 -16.80 9.91 19.47
CA THR A 78 -17.96 9.05 19.17
C THR A 78 -18.70 9.57 17.93
N GLY A 79 -19.00 8.70 16.98
CA GLY A 79 -19.56 9.05 15.67
C GLY A 79 -18.51 9.18 14.55
N GLU A 80 -17.21 9.16 14.87
CA GLU A 80 -16.11 9.22 13.90
C GLU A 80 -15.45 7.85 13.65
N GLU A 81 -16.12 6.75 13.98
CA GLU A 81 -15.55 5.40 13.90
C GLU A 81 -15.18 5.01 12.46
N ALA A 82 -15.98 5.46 11.47
CA ALA A 82 -15.66 5.27 10.05
C ALA A 82 -14.38 6.05 9.66
N LEU A 83 -14.19 7.26 10.19
CA LEU A 83 -13.01 8.07 9.94
C LEU A 83 -11.77 7.42 10.57
N TYR A 84 -11.91 6.84 11.76
CA TYR A 84 -10.84 6.07 12.40
C TYR A 84 -10.39 4.88 11.56
N GLY A 85 -11.34 4.07 11.08
CA GLY A 85 -11.03 2.94 10.20
C GLY A 85 -10.32 3.40 8.91
N ALA A 86 -10.77 4.50 8.32
CA ALA A 86 -10.14 5.10 7.14
C ALA A 86 -8.73 5.63 7.43
N PHE A 87 -8.53 6.28 8.57
CA PHE A 87 -7.23 6.78 9.01
C PHE A 87 -6.21 5.64 9.18
N LEU A 88 -6.58 4.58 9.91
CA LEU A 88 -5.73 3.40 10.10
C LEU A 88 -5.41 2.70 8.77
N ALA A 89 -6.40 2.59 7.88
CA ALA A 89 -6.17 2.06 6.54
C ALA A 89 -5.25 2.97 5.72
N GLY A 90 -5.32 4.30 5.88
CA GLY A 90 -4.40 5.26 5.26
C GLY A 90 -2.95 5.08 5.73
N LEU A 91 -2.76 4.74 7.01
CA LEU A 91 -1.46 4.41 7.60
C LEU A 91 -0.94 3.01 7.22
N GLY A 92 -1.74 2.18 6.56
CA GLY A 92 -1.36 0.81 6.20
C GLY A 92 -1.37 -0.17 7.37
N VAL A 93 -2.08 0.13 8.45
CA VAL A 93 -2.16 -0.75 9.64
C VAL A 93 -2.65 -2.15 9.25
N PHE A 94 -3.60 -2.23 8.32
CA PHE A 94 -4.22 -3.47 7.86
C PHE A 94 -3.56 -4.11 6.64
N ASP A 95 -2.44 -3.55 6.15
CA ASP A 95 -1.76 -4.07 4.97
C ASP A 95 -1.08 -5.40 5.28
N VAL A 96 -1.40 -6.43 4.52
CA VAL A 96 -0.73 -7.72 4.63
C VAL A 96 0.34 -7.75 3.55
N PRO A 97 1.63 -7.93 3.90
CA PRO A 97 2.67 -8.07 2.90
C PRO A 97 2.34 -9.22 1.95
N ALA A 98 2.36 -8.94 0.64
CA ALA A 98 2.21 -9.98 -0.37
C ALA A 98 3.45 -10.89 -0.35
N ARG A 99 3.23 -12.19 -0.62
CA ARG A 99 4.32 -13.10 -0.95
C ARG A 99 4.57 -12.97 -2.44
N LEU A 100 5.60 -12.22 -2.78
CA LEU A 100 5.98 -12.01 -4.17
C LEU A 100 6.73 -13.24 -4.68
N ASP A 101 6.37 -13.70 -5.88
CA ASP A 101 7.16 -14.68 -6.62
C ASP A 101 8.47 -14.06 -7.17
N GLU A 102 9.31 -14.87 -7.81
CA GLU A 102 10.60 -14.39 -8.34
C GLU A 102 10.43 -13.28 -9.40
N ARG A 103 9.41 -13.36 -10.26
CA ARG A 103 9.10 -12.36 -11.28
C ARG A 103 8.65 -11.06 -10.62
N GLU A 104 7.72 -11.15 -9.68
CA GLU A 104 7.18 -10.02 -8.92
C GLU A 104 8.28 -9.31 -8.09
N LEU A 105 9.23 -10.07 -7.55
CA LEU A 105 10.41 -9.50 -6.88
C LEU A 105 11.29 -8.70 -7.85
N MET A 106 11.53 -9.21 -9.06
CA MET A 106 12.27 -8.48 -10.09
C MET A 106 11.54 -7.19 -10.50
N VAL A 107 10.23 -7.28 -10.75
CA VAL A 107 9.39 -6.11 -11.04
C VAL A 107 9.51 -5.08 -9.90
N ALA A 108 9.34 -5.51 -8.65
CA ALA A 108 9.44 -4.63 -7.49
C ALA A 108 10.81 -3.94 -7.40
N GLU A 109 11.91 -4.62 -7.74
CA GLU A 109 13.24 -4.01 -7.73
C GLU A 109 13.43 -2.97 -8.84
N HIS A 110 12.93 -3.23 -10.05
CA HIS A 110 12.94 -2.24 -11.11
C HIS A 110 12.09 -1.01 -10.76
N LEU A 111 10.93 -1.20 -10.13
CA LEU A 111 10.12 -0.09 -9.62
C LEU A 111 10.84 0.72 -8.53
N ARG A 112 11.59 0.06 -7.62
CA ARG A 112 12.44 0.76 -6.64
C ARG A 112 13.55 1.55 -7.31
N THR A 113 14.18 1.00 -8.35
CA THR A 113 15.19 1.69 -9.16
C THR A 113 14.62 2.95 -9.81
N ALA A 114 13.42 2.85 -10.42
CA ALA A 114 12.72 4.02 -10.96
C ALA A 114 12.43 5.06 -9.86
N ILE A 115 11.98 4.66 -8.67
CA ILE A 115 11.75 5.58 -7.54
C ILE A 115 13.04 6.32 -7.15
N ARG A 116 14.18 5.62 -7.08
CA ARG A 116 15.50 6.23 -6.78
C ARG A 116 15.96 7.18 -7.89
N ALA A 117 15.61 6.92 -9.15
CA ALA A 117 15.93 7.77 -10.29
C ALA A 117 15.01 9.01 -10.42
N MET A 118 13.91 9.08 -9.67
CA MET A 118 12.88 10.12 -9.83
C MET A 118 13.33 11.53 -9.42
N GLY A 119 14.36 11.68 -8.57
CA GLY A 119 14.81 12.99 -8.09
C GLY A 119 13.95 13.58 -6.95
N GLY A 120 13.27 12.70 -6.20
CA GLY A 120 12.47 13.03 -5.02
C GLY A 120 10.98 12.77 -5.19
N VAL A 121 10.32 12.40 -4.09
CA VAL A 121 8.88 12.07 -4.04
C VAL A 121 8.24 12.81 -2.88
N ALA A 122 7.05 13.40 -3.09
CA ALA A 122 6.26 13.97 -2.00
C ALA A 122 5.92 12.87 -0.97
N SER A 123 5.99 13.19 0.32
CA SER A 123 5.89 12.22 1.43
C SER A 123 4.64 11.32 1.36
N GLY A 124 3.47 11.89 1.06
CA GLY A 124 2.24 11.12 0.90
C GLY A 124 2.28 10.14 -0.28
N ARG A 125 2.91 10.52 -1.41
CA ARG A 125 3.08 9.64 -2.56
C ARG A 125 4.15 8.58 -2.31
N ALA A 126 5.20 8.92 -1.58
CA ALA A 126 6.23 7.96 -1.16
C ALA A 126 5.61 6.83 -0.31
N LEU A 127 4.71 7.19 0.62
CA LEU A 127 3.96 6.22 1.41
C LEU A 127 3.09 5.32 0.52
N GLY A 128 2.31 5.89 -0.40
CA GLY A 128 1.48 5.10 -1.32
C GLY A 128 2.28 4.13 -2.19
N LEU A 129 3.42 4.57 -2.75
CA LEU A 129 4.30 3.71 -3.55
C LEU A 129 4.93 2.60 -2.69
N SER A 130 5.39 2.94 -1.48
CA SER A 130 5.95 1.96 -0.56
C SER A 130 4.93 0.89 -0.18
N ARG A 131 3.69 1.30 0.09
CA ARG A 131 2.58 0.39 0.42
C ARG A 131 2.27 -0.54 -0.74
N GLY A 132 2.08 0.01 -1.95
CA GLY A 132 1.82 -0.80 -3.14
C GLY A 132 2.91 -1.84 -3.42
N LEU A 133 4.19 -1.51 -3.17
CA LEU A 133 5.29 -2.48 -3.28
C LEU A 133 5.24 -3.59 -2.21
N VAL A 134 4.76 -3.28 -1.00
CA VAL A 134 4.62 -4.25 0.10
C VAL A 134 3.40 -5.15 -0.12
N THR A 135 2.29 -4.59 -0.60
CA THR A 135 1.04 -5.31 -0.81
C THR A 135 0.94 -6.01 -2.16
N GLY A 136 1.96 -5.89 -3.01
CA GLY A 136 2.00 -6.54 -4.33
C GLY A 136 1.17 -5.84 -5.41
N GLU A 137 0.76 -4.58 -5.20
CA GLU A 137 0.05 -3.79 -6.21
C GLU A 137 1.00 -3.24 -7.30
N LEU A 138 1.85 -4.10 -7.86
CA LEU A 138 2.97 -3.73 -8.72
C LEU A 138 2.51 -3.02 -10.00
N ALA A 139 1.44 -3.49 -10.64
CA ALA A 139 0.84 -2.82 -11.79
C ALA A 139 0.32 -1.41 -11.45
N GLY A 140 -0.26 -1.23 -10.26
CA GLY A 140 -0.71 0.07 -9.77
C GLY A 140 0.44 1.04 -9.55
N VAL A 141 1.52 0.56 -8.90
CA VAL A 141 2.76 1.32 -8.69
C VAL A 141 3.38 1.72 -10.03
N PHE A 142 3.53 0.76 -10.96
CA PHE A 142 4.04 0.99 -12.31
C PHE A 142 3.27 2.11 -13.03
N ARG A 143 1.95 2.03 -13.12
CA ARG A 143 1.11 3.07 -13.76
C ARG A 143 1.26 4.42 -13.07
N SER A 144 1.33 4.44 -11.74
CA SER A 144 1.53 5.68 -10.97
C SER A 144 2.87 6.34 -11.26
N LEU A 145 3.93 5.54 -11.44
CA LEU A 145 5.25 6.04 -11.83
C LEU A 145 5.28 6.52 -13.28
N ALA A 146 4.76 5.73 -14.21
CA ALA A 146 4.71 6.05 -15.63
C ALA A 146 3.98 7.37 -15.92
N ARG A 147 2.88 7.64 -15.20
CA ARG A 147 2.11 8.87 -15.34
C ARG A 147 2.85 10.12 -14.83
N THR A 148 3.64 9.99 -13.76
CA THR A 148 4.29 11.14 -13.13
C THR A 148 5.65 11.47 -13.75
N GLY A 149 6.42 10.44 -14.10
CA GLY A 149 7.78 10.61 -14.60
C GLY A 149 8.78 11.12 -13.55
N PRO A 150 10.05 11.28 -13.96
CA PRO A 150 11.11 11.84 -13.12
C PRO A 150 10.99 13.38 -13.05
N ARG A 151 11.44 13.97 -11.95
CA ARG A 151 11.38 15.42 -11.73
C ARG A 151 12.39 16.14 -12.63
N ALA A 152 11.93 17.15 -13.36
CA ALA A 152 12.80 17.99 -14.20
C ALA A 152 13.97 18.58 -13.39
N GLY A 153 15.19 18.44 -13.93
CA GLY A 153 16.43 19.00 -13.36
C GLY A 153 16.95 18.34 -12.09
N ARG A 154 16.28 17.31 -11.56
CA ARG A 154 16.72 16.56 -10.36
C ARG A 154 16.67 15.04 -10.52
N GLY A 155 15.83 14.54 -11.41
CA GLY A 155 15.74 13.13 -11.75
C GLY A 155 16.75 12.73 -12.82
N ARG A 156 16.92 11.42 -12.97
CA ARG A 156 17.75 10.78 -13.99
C ARG A 156 16.82 10.10 -14.98
N PRO A 157 16.41 10.79 -16.07
CA PRO A 157 15.31 10.34 -16.91
C PRO A 157 15.60 9.05 -17.66
N GLY A 158 16.82 8.85 -18.18
CA GLY A 158 17.21 7.59 -18.83
C GLY A 158 17.06 6.39 -17.89
N GLU A 159 17.74 6.41 -16.73
CA GLU A 159 17.63 5.36 -15.71
C GLU A 159 16.19 5.13 -15.23
N PHE A 160 15.40 6.20 -15.10
CA PHE A 160 14.00 6.11 -14.69
C PHE A 160 13.14 5.36 -15.72
N TRP A 161 13.22 5.76 -16.98
CA TRP A 161 12.38 5.19 -18.05
C TRP A 161 12.83 3.79 -18.43
N GLU A 162 14.14 3.52 -18.41
CA GLU A 162 14.70 2.17 -18.63
C GLU A 162 14.15 1.19 -17.58
N ALA A 163 14.27 1.55 -16.30
CA ALA A 163 13.76 0.72 -15.22
C ALA A 163 12.24 0.49 -15.32
N LEU A 164 11.46 1.49 -15.76
CA LEU A 164 10.03 1.31 -15.99
C LEU A 164 9.73 0.42 -17.19
N VAL A 165 10.48 0.51 -18.29
CA VAL A 165 10.29 -0.38 -19.44
C VAL A 165 10.55 -1.84 -19.02
N THR A 166 11.68 -2.12 -18.35
CA THR A 166 11.97 -3.48 -17.87
C THR A 166 10.89 -3.99 -16.90
N ALA A 167 10.45 -3.15 -15.96
CA ALA A 167 9.36 -3.52 -15.05
C ALA A 167 8.05 -3.84 -15.81
N GLY A 168 7.68 -3.00 -16.78
CA GLY A 168 6.46 -3.17 -17.56
C GLY A 168 6.47 -4.39 -18.48
N GLU A 169 7.64 -4.81 -18.97
CA GLU A 169 7.80 -6.03 -19.78
C GLU A 169 7.70 -7.31 -18.95
N LEU A 170 8.04 -7.24 -17.66
CA LEU A 170 7.94 -8.36 -16.72
C LEU A 170 6.56 -8.47 -16.05
N LEU A 171 5.71 -7.43 -16.13
CA LEU A 171 4.35 -7.48 -15.60
C LEU A 171 3.49 -8.40 -16.48
N ASP A 172 2.86 -9.39 -15.87
CA ASP A 172 1.86 -10.21 -16.55
C ASP A 172 0.59 -9.36 -16.75
N PRO A 173 0.02 -9.27 -17.97
CA PRO A 173 -1.30 -8.69 -18.17
C PRO A 173 -2.39 -9.32 -17.28
N ALA A 174 -2.22 -10.58 -16.85
CA ALA A 174 -3.13 -11.24 -15.93
C ALA A 174 -3.07 -10.70 -14.48
N ASP A 175 -1.99 -10.02 -14.07
CA ASP A 175 -1.74 -9.57 -12.69
C ASP A 175 -2.46 -8.25 -12.33
N GLY A 176 -3.70 -8.07 -12.78
CA GLY A 176 -4.50 -6.88 -12.46
C GLY A 176 -4.49 -5.80 -13.53
N ASP A 177 -4.40 -6.20 -14.80
CA ASP A 177 -4.78 -5.35 -15.92
C ASP A 177 -6.30 -5.21 -16.01
N ASP A 178 -6.87 -4.41 -15.11
CA ASP A 178 -8.21 -3.88 -15.32
C ASP A 178 -8.17 -2.95 -16.56
N ARG A 179 -8.32 -3.52 -17.75
CA ARG A 179 -8.57 -2.87 -19.06
C ARG A 179 -7.37 -2.33 -19.87
N GLY A 180 -6.33 -3.12 -20.16
CA GLY A 180 -5.29 -2.75 -21.15
C GLY A 180 -4.42 -1.55 -20.72
N THR A 181 -4.41 -1.23 -19.44
CA THR A 181 -3.81 -0.02 -18.88
C THR A 181 -2.30 -0.14 -18.71
N VAL A 182 -1.81 -1.35 -18.44
CA VAL A 182 -0.36 -1.61 -18.30
C VAL A 182 0.33 -1.51 -19.65
N ALA A 183 -0.22 -2.11 -20.71
CA ALA A 183 0.33 -2.03 -22.06
C ALA A 183 0.41 -0.58 -22.57
N GLN A 184 -0.65 0.20 -22.38
CA GLN A 184 -0.66 1.63 -22.74
C GLN A 184 0.42 2.43 -21.98
N ALA A 185 0.57 2.17 -20.68
CA ALA A 185 1.61 2.81 -19.88
C ALA A 185 3.03 2.40 -20.32
N LEU A 186 3.23 1.13 -20.71
CA LEU A 186 4.50 0.65 -21.25
C LEU A 186 4.85 1.33 -22.58
N ASP A 187 3.89 1.51 -23.49
CA ASP A 187 4.13 2.23 -24.75
C ASP A 187 4.50 3.70 -24.50
N VAL A 188 3.92 4.34 -23.49
CA VAL A 188 4.34 5.67 -23.04
C VAL A 188 5.79 5.63 -22.53
N CYS A 189 6.13 4.68 -21.67
CA CYS A 189 7.49 4.53 -21.14
C CYS A 189 8.53 4.33 -22.26
N ARG A 190 8.24 3.48 -23.25
CA ARG A 190 9.12 3.23 -24.41
C ARG A 190 9.39 4.50 -25.22
N ARG A 191 8.33 5.26 -25.55
CA ARG A 191 8.48 6.55 -26.25
C ARG A 191 9.33 7.54 -25.43
N ARG A 192 9.06 7.67 -24.14
CA ARG A 192 9.80 8.57 -23.24
C ARG A 192 11.27 8.17 -23.09
N LEU A 193 11.57 6.86 -23.09
CA LEU A 193 12.94 6.37 -23.07
C LEU A 193 13.68 6.79 -24.35
N THR A 194 13.07 6.58 -25.52
CA THR A 194 13.64 7.03 -26.80
C THR A 194 13.90 8.54 -26.81
N ASP A 195 12.94 9.35 -26.34
CA ASP A 195 13.09 10.80 -26.24
C ASP A 195 14.21 11.21 -25.28
N SER A 196 14.43 10.44 -24.20
CA SER A 196 15.48 10.71 -23.22
C SER A 196 16.89 10.32 -23.71
N ILE A 197 16.97 9.53 -24.79
CA ILE A 197 18.22 9.03 -25.37
C ILE A 197 18.64 9.82 -26.63
N GLY A 198 17.74 10.56 -27.31
CA GLY A 198 18.03 11.18 -28.62
C GLY A 198 18.16 12.71 -28.66
N PRO A 199 18.79 13.26 -29.72
CA PRO A 199 20.12 12.95 -30.25
C PRO A 199 21.19 13.79 -29.52
N GLY A 200 22.42 13.30 -29.39
CA GLY A 200 23.55 14.14 -28.99
C GLY A 200 23.63 15.39 -29.87
N GLU A 201 23.83 16.55 -29.24
CA GLU A 201 23.98 17.83 -29.93
C GLU A 201 25.02 17.71 -31.06
N PRO A 202 24.78 18.27 -32.27
CA PRO A 202 25.85 18.40 -33.25
C PRO A 202 26.88 19.37 -32.69
N GLU A 203 28.11 18.88 -32.55
CA GLU A 203 29.33 19.62 -32.26
C GLU A 203 29.37 20.86 -33.16
N ARG A 204 29.24 22.05 -32.55
CA ARG A 204 29.41 23.32 -33.26
C ARG A 204 30.90 23.50 -33.52
N ALA A 205 31.25 23.40 -34.80
CA ALA A 205 32.53 23.82 -35.37
C ALA A 205 32.84 25.30 -35.10
#